data_AF-A0A1M5BRD9-F1
#
_entry.id   AF-A0A1M5BRD9-F1
#
_cell.length_a   1.000
_cell.length_b   1.000
_cell.length_c   1.000
_cell.angle_alpha   90.00
_cell.angle_beta   90.00
_cell.angle_gamma   90.00
#
_symmetry.space_group_name_H-M   'P 1'
#
loop_
_entity.id
_entity.type
_entity.pdbx_description
1 polymer ?
#
loop_
_entity_poly.entity_id
_entity_poly.type
_entity_poly.pdbx_seq_one_letter_code
_entity_poly.pdbx_strand_id
1 'polypeptide(L)'
;MITTKYVNYRQVLNLSGFHLILISIWCTLIAILFHFFNWHWMIIPWVPVALIGTAEAFLVGFKNNQAYDRLWEARKIWGGIVNSSRMLGSMVSAFDTGNEEIGKFDLEDRRKKIVYRHIAWLYQLREQLLIPTEWEHIKVEEDQLKNVDQKRNRLIKAGFPDYGRTPIFLNKYLSEEESALQSDYKNFATYLIAQQSKDINELKNMDIISGFNHMQLQDCLNEFYTLQGQAERIKKFPLPRQFASTAFVFNVIFIMLLPLGLVSEFAKLGDWGIWASIPFCITIGWIYIIMELVGDYSENPFEGLMFDIPMLSICRTIEIDLLQMTGDTELPDPIASKNGVLV
;
A
#
# COMPACT_ATOMS: atom_id res chain seq x y z
N MET A 1 -1.31 -5.19 5.08
CA MET A 1 -1.85 -4.61 6.33
C MET A 1 -1.64 -5.46 7.58
N ILE A 2 -1.04 -4.90 8.63
CA ILE A 2 -0.97 -5.52 9.96
C ILE A 2 -2.38 -5.55 10.57
N THR A 3 -2.76 -6.71 11.09
CA THR A 3 -4.08 -6.96 11.71
C THR A 3 -3.98 -7.24 13.21
N THR A 4 -2.77 -7.39 13.74
CA THR A 4 -2.55 -7.61 15.17
C THR A 4 -2.69 -6.32 15.96
N LYS A 5 -3.28 -6.42 17.17
CA LYS A 5 -3.46 -5.28 18.10
C LYS A 5 -2.14 -4.59 18.46
N TYR A 6 -1.06 -5.36 18.55
CA TYR A 6 0.28 -4.86 18.82
C TYR A 6 1.21 -5.22 17.66
N VAL A 7 2.08 -4.29 17.29
CA VAL A 7 3.17 -4.57 16.35
C VAL A 7 4.19 -5.44 17.06
N ASN A 8 4.59 -6.55 16.45
CA ASN A 8 5.57 -7.45 17.04
C ASN A 8 6.93 -6.74 17.14
N TYR A 9 7.59 -6.78 18.30
CA TYR A 9 8.92 -6.18 18.48
C TYR A 9 9.93 -6.70 17.43
N ARG A 10 9.79 -7.95 16.98
CA ARG A 10 10.61 -8.51 15.89
C ARG A 10 10.37 -7.82 14.55
N GLN A 11 9.15 -7.40 14.26
CA GLN A 11 8.82 -6.65 13.04
C GLN A 11 9.43 -5.25 13.08
N VAL A 12 9.32 -4.56 14.22
CA VAL A 12 9.93 -3.23 14.43
C VAL A 12 11.45 -3.30 14.34
N LEU A 13 12.06 -4.33 14.93
CA LEU A 13 13.50 -4.58 14.83
C LEU A 13 13.92 -5.00 13.43
N ASN A 14 13.12 -5.75 12.68
CA ASN A 14 13.44 -6.05 11.28
C ASN A 14 13.39 -4.80 10.40
N LEU A 15 12.52 -3.84 10.72
CA LEU A 15 12.41 -2.57 10.01
C LEU A 15 13.62 -1.65 10.29
N SER A 16 14.04 -1.54 11.56
CA SER A 16 15.06 -0.58 12.01
C SER A 16 16.42 -1.19 12.37
N GLY A 17 16.56 -2.51 12.32
CA GLY A 17 17.67 -3.25 12.93
C GLY A 17 19.04 -2.89 12.38
N PHE A 18 19.14 -2.68 11.07
CA PHE A 18 20.38 -2.21 10.45
C PHE A 18 20.78 -0.82 10.97
N HIS A 19 19.82 0.10 11.05
CA HIS A 19 20.05 1.45 11.57
C HIS A 19 20.40 1.44 13.07
N LEU A 20 19.80 0.54 13.85
CA LEU A 20 20.13 0.32 15.26
C LEU A 20 21.59 -0.12 15.46
N ILE A 21 22.10 -0.98 14.58
CA ILE A 21 23.51 -1.39 14.64
C ILE A 21 24.42 -0.19 14.32
N LEU A 22 24.09 0.58 13.27
CA LEU A 22 24.88 1.76 12.89
C LEU A 22 24.94 2.82 13.99
N ILE A 23 23.78 3.18 14.58
CA ILE A 23 23.75 4.16 15.67
C ILE A 23 24.48 3.62 16.91
N SER A 24 24.37 2.33 17.22
CA SER A 24 25.09 1.72 18.34
C SER A 24 26.60 1.80 18.17
N ILE A 25 27.11 1.52 16.96
CA ILE A 25 28.53 1.66 16.62
C ILE A 25 28.96 3.12 16.76
N TRP A 26 28.18 4.05 16.22
CA TRP A 26 28.50 5.48 16.27
C TRP A 26 28.53 6.03 17.70
N CYS A 27 27.50 5.76 18.51
CA CYS A 27 27.44 6.18 19.91
C CYS A 27 28.59 5.59 20.73
N THR A 28 28.91 4.31 20.52
CA THR A 28 30.03 3.64 21.20
C THR A 28 31.38 4.25 20.81
N LEU A 29 31.58 4.53 19.52
CA LEU A 29 32.80 5.18 19.03
C LEU A 29 33.00 6.55 19.68
N ILE A 30 31.97 7.38 19.72
CA ILE A 30 32.05 8.70 20.36
C ILE A 30 32.35 8.58 21.86
N ALA A 31 31.71 7.65 22.58
CA ALA A 31 31.97 7.45 24.00
C ALA A 31 33.42 6.99 24.27
N ILE A 32 33.96 6.09 23.44
CA ILE A 32 35.35 5.62 23.53
C ILE A 32 36.33 6.76 23.27
N LEU A 33 36.11 7.54 22.21
CA LEU A 33 36.98 8.66 21.86
C LEU A 33 36.95 9.74 22.94
N PHE A 34 35.78 10.02 23.51
CA PHE A 34 35.64 10.94 24.63
C PHE A 34 36.40 10.47 25.87
N HIS A 35 36.23 9.20 26.27
CA HIS A 35 36.79 8.68 27.53
C HIS A 35 38.29 8.40 27.46
N PHE A 36 38.76 7.71 26.42
CA PHE A 36 40.16 7.25 26.36
C PHE A 36 41.10 8.24 25.68
N PHE A 37 40.60 9.00 24.71
CA PHE A 37 41.43 9.92 23.91
C PHE A 37 41.28 11.38 24.35
N ASN A 38 40.54 11.65 25.43
CA ASN A 38 40.20 12.99 25.91
C ASN A 38 39.71 13.90 24.78
N TRP A 39 38.88 13.35 23.88
CA TRP A 39 38.46 14.01 22.65
C TRP A 39 37.42 15.11 22.92
N HIS A 40 37.84 16.19 23.59
CA HIS A 40 36.94 17.24 24.05
C HIS A 40 36.72 18.38 23.04
N TRP A 41 37.55 18.48 21.99
CA TRP A 41 37.51 19.61 21.06
C TRP A 41 36.33 19.60 20.09
N MET A 42 35.73 18.43 19.85
CA MET A 42 34.62 18.25 18.90
C MET A 42 33.26 18.11 19.59
N ILE A 43 33.21 18.30 20.91
CA ILE A 43 31.97 18.34 21.69
C ILE A 43 31.19 19.58 21.32
N ILE A 44 29.91 19.41 21.03
CA ILE A 44 29.00 20.51 20.70
C ILE A 44 28.12 20.76 21.92
N PRO A 45 27.79 22.03 22.27
CA PRO A 45 26.85 22.30 23.35
C PRO A 45 25.52 21.57 23.14
N TRP A 46 24.94 21.02 24.21
CA TRP A 46 23.69 20.27 24.15
C TRP A 46 22.51 21.09 23.63
N VAL A 47 22.43 22.37 24.02
CA VAL A 47 21.28 23.24 23.70
C VAL A 47 21.02 23.35 22.19
N PRO A 48 22.02 23.65 21.31
CA PRO A 48 21.88 23.55 19.87
C PRO A 48 21.37 22.20 19.35
N VAL A 49 21.89 21.09 19.87
CA VAL A 49 21.49 19.73 19.44
C VAL A 49 20.04 19.46 19.82
N ALA A 50 19.63 19.82 21.03
CA ALA A 50 18.25 19.70 21.50
C ALA A 50 17.28 20.57 20.67
N LEU A 51 17.70 21.78 20.28
CA LEU A 51 16.91 22.64 19.41
C LEU A 51 16.72 22.04 18.02
N ILE A 52 17.79 21.47 17.43
CA ILE A 52 17.71 20.74 16.16
C ILE A 52 16.77 19.54 16.29
N GLY A 53 16.89 18.74 17.35
CA GLY A 53 16.00 17.59 17.58
C GLY A 53 14.53 17.99 17.76
N THR A 54 14.27 19.13 18.40
CA THR A 54 12.91 19.67 18.52
C THR A 54 12.35 20.07 17.17
N ALA A 55 13.14 20.79 16.36
CA ALA A 55 12.72 21.20 15.01
C ALA A 55 12.51 19.99 14.09
N GLU A 56 13.39 18.99 14.18
CA GLU A 56 13.29 17.73 13.44
C GLU A 56 12.01 16.96 13.83
N ALA A 57 11.69 16.89 15.13
CA ALA A 57 10.48 16.19 15.60
C ALA A 57 9.20 16.78 15.00
N PHE A 58 9.14 18.12 14.86
CA PHE A 58 8.04 18.78 14.15
C PHE A 58 8.03 18.40 12.68
N LEU A 59 9.18 18.44 12.00
CA LEU A 59 9.29 18.12 10.58
C LEU A 59 8.84 16.69 10.27
N VAL A 60 9.35 15.70 11.02
CA VAL A 60 8.96 14.29 10.87
C VAL A 60 7.50 14.10 11.25
N GLY A 61 7.01 14.78 12.29
CA GLY A 61 5.60 14.78 12.66
C GLY A 61 4.68 15.25 11.52
N PHE A 62 5.02 16.36 10.86
CA PHE A 62 4.26 16.85 9.70
C PHE A 62 4.33 15.89 8.51
N LYS A 63 5.51 15.34 8.20
CA LYS A 63 5.68 14.34 7.14
C LYS A 63 4.81 13.10 7.42
N ASN A 64 4.83 12.59 8.64
CA ASN A 64 4.09 11.40 9.04
C ASN A 64 2.57 11.61 8.96
N ASN A 65 2.08 12.80 9.33
CA ASN A 65 0.67 13.13 9.17
C ASN A 65 0.26 13.12 7.69
N GLN A 66 1.06 13.70 6.80
CA GLN A 66 0.78 13.70 5.35
C GLN A 66 0.82 12.29 4.75
N ALA A 67 1.80 11.47 5.16
CA ALA A 67 1.88 10.07 4.74
C ALA A 67 0.67 9.27 5.24
N TYR A 68 0.25 9.48 6.48
CA TYR A 68 -0.94 8.85 7.05
C TYR A 68 -2.22 9.26 6.30
N ASP A 69 -2.39 10.55 5.99
CA ASP A 69 -3.55 11.04 5.24
C ASP A 69 -3.66 10.39 3.86
N ARG A 70 -2.52 10.16 3.20
CA ARG A 70 -2.44 9.47 1.92
C ARG A 70 -2.81 7.98 2.03
N LEU A 71 -2.31 7.28 3.05
CA LEU A 71 -2.71 5.90 3.34
C LEU A 71 -4.22 5.81 3.65
N TRP A 72 -4.74 6.78 4.42
CA TRP A 72 -6.16 6.87 4.74
C TRP A 72 -7.02 7.17 3.50
N GLU A 73 -6.55 8.02 2.59
CA GLU A 73 -7.18 8.27 1.30
C GLU A 73 -7.26 7.00 0.46
N ALA A 74 -6.14 6.26 0.34
CA ALA A 74 -6.11 4.96 -0.35
C ALA A 74 -7.12 3.97 0.25
N ARG A 75 -7.25 3.94 1.58
CA ARG A 75 -8.26 3.11 2.25
C ARG A 75 -9.69 3.53 1.93
N LYS A 76 -9.98 4.84 1.91
CA LYS A 76 -11.30 5.38 1.53
C LYS A 76 -11.65 5.03 0.09
N ILE A 77 -10.68 5.12 -0.84
CA ILE A 77 -10.87 4.75 -2.24
C ILE A 77 -11.25 3.28 -2.37
N TRP A 78 -10.47 2.37 -1.79
CA TRP A 78 -10.79 0.93 -1.82
C TRP A 78 -12.10 0.60 -1.10
N GLY A 79 -12.45 1.34 -0.04
CA GLY A 79 -13.77 1.24 0.60
C GLY A 79 -14.93 1.68 -0.32
N GLY A 80 -14.72 2.75 -1.09
CA GLY A 80 -15.63 3.17 -2.16
C GLY A 80 -15.79 2.08 -3.22
N ILE A 81 -14.69 1.46 -3.65
CA ILE A 81 -14.72 0.36 -4.62
C ILE A 81 -15.55 -0.82 -4.10
N VAL A 82 -15.40 -1.21 -2.82
CA VAL A 82 -16.22 -2.26 -2.20
C VAL A 82 -17.70 -1.93 -2.27
N ASN A 83 -18.08 -0.71 -1.83
CA ASN A 83 -19.48 -0.31 -1.77
C ASN A 83 -20.10 -0.22 -3.15
N SER A 84 -19.45 0.47 -4.09
CA SER A 84 -19.94 0.59 -5.47
C SER A 84 -20.01 -0.76 -6.17
N SER A 85 -19.07 -1.68 -5.91
CA SER A 85 -19.13 -3.05 -6.46
C SER A 85 -20.37 -3.80 -5.98
N ARG A 86 -20.69 -3.74 -4.69
CA ARG A 86 -21.91 -4.35 -4.13
C ARG A 86 -23.17 -3.71 -4.69
N MET A 87 -23.16 -2.39 -4.89
CA MET A 87 -24.28 -1.68 -5.54
C MET A 87 -24.47 -2.16 -6.98
N LEU A 88 -23.40 -2.26 -7.76
CA LEU A 88 -23.44 -2.80 -9.12
C LEU A 88 -24.01 -4.22 -9.12
N GLY A 89 -23.46 -5.13 -8.29
CA GLY A 89 -23.92 -6.51 -8.21
C GLY A 89 -25.40 -6.64 -7.83
N SER A 90 -25.84 -5.86 -6.85
CA SER A 90 -27.25 -5.80 -6.43
C SER A 90 -28.17 -5.32 -7.56
N MET A 91 -27.81 -4.22 -8.23
CA MET A 91 -28.61 -3.69 -9.34
C MET A 91 -28.66 -4.67 -10.51
N VAL A 92 -27.53 -5.26 -10.90
CA VAL A 92 -27.44 -6.24 -12.00
C VAL A 92 -28.28 -7.49 -11.71
N SER A 93 -28.26 -7.96 -10.46
CA SER A 93 -29.05 -9.13 -10.05
C SER A 93 -30.56 -8.83 -9.98
N ALA A 94 -30.93 -7.57 -9.77
CA ALA A 94 -32.32 -7.13 -9.66
C ALA A 94 -32.97 -6.79 -11.00
N PHE A 95 -32.25 -6.81 -12.13
CA PHE A 95 -32.87 -6.61 -13.44
C PHE A 95 -33.96 -7.64 -13.67
N ASP A 96 -35.14 -7.23 -14.09
CA ASP A 96 -36.21 -8.16 -14.45
C ASP A 96 -36.71 -7.81 -15.84
N THR A 97 -36.99 -8.83 -16.65
CA THR A 97 -37.47 -8.65 -18.02
C THR A 97 -38.98 -8.72 -18.05
N GLY A 98 -39.62 -7.69 -18.59
CA GLY A 98 -41.02 -7.75 -19.01
C GLY A 98 -41.23 -8.43 -20.37
N ASN A 99 -40.13 -8.79 -21.05
CA ASN A 99 -40.12 -9.35 -22.40
C ASN A 99 -39.93 -10.87 -22.33
N GLU A 100 -41.02 -11.63 -22.56
CA GLU A 100 -41.04 -13.10 -22.55
C GLU A 100 -40.18 -13.73 -23.66
N GLU A 101 -39.85 -12.96 -24.72
CA GLU A 101 -39.02 -13.46 -25.84
C GLU A 101 -37.54 -13.59 -25.48
N ILE A 102 -37.05 -12.81 -24.51
CA ILE A 102 -35.70 -12.95 -23.98
C ILE A 102 -35.75 -14.03 -22.91
N GLY A 103 -35.45 -15.26 -23.33
CA GLY A 103 -35.46 -16.41 -22.42
C GLY A 103 -34.61 -16.17 -21.17
N LYS A 104 -35.07 -16.66 -20.00
CA LYS A 104 -34.39 -16.49 -18.70
C LYS A 104 -32.89 -16.84 -18.72
N PHE A 105 -32.49 -17.78 -19.57
CA PHE A 105 -31.10 -18.20 -19.71
C PHE A 105 -30.19 -17.11 -20.32
N ASP A 106 -30.66 -16.32 -21.28
CA ASP A 106 -29.88 -15.22 -21.90
C ASP A 106 -29.67 -14.08 -20.89
N LEU A 107 -30.66 -13.82 -20.03
CA LEU A 107 -30.55 -12.79 -19.00
C LEU A 107 -29.48 -13.13 -17.94
N GLU A 108 -29.45 -14.37 -17.46
CA GLU A 108 -28.44 -14.80 -16.47
C GLU A 108 -27.02 -14.76 -17.05
N ASP A 109 -26.84 -15.17 -18.31
CA ASP A 109 -25.53 -15.11 -18.98
C ASP A 109 -25.02 -13.67 -19.09
N ARG A 110 -25.90 -12.73 -19.47
CA ARG A 110 -25.57 -11.30 -19.54
C ARG A 110 -25.22 -10.70 -18.18
N ARG A 111 -25.96 -11.07 -17.12
CA ARG A 111 -25.63 -10.64 -15.74
C ARG A 111 -24.25 -11.14 -15.33
N LYS A 112 -23.97 -12.43 -15.56
CA LYS A 112 -22.67 -13.04 -15.28
C LYS A 112 -21.56 -12.36 -16.07
N LYS A 113 -21.76 -12.06 -17.35
CA LYS A 113 -20.79 -11.34 -18.19
C LYS A 113 -20.41 -9.97 -17.58
N ILE A 114 -21.39 -9.17 -17.14
CA ILE A 114 -21.14 -7.86 -16.51
C ILE A 114 -20.37 -8.04 -15.20
N VAL A 115 -20.82 -8.96 -14.33
CA VAL A 115 -20.20 -9.21 -13.02
C VAL A 115 -18.78 -9.76 -13.17
N TYR A 116 -18.55 -10.70 -14.07
CA TYR A 116 -17.22 -11.28 -14.32
C TYR A 116 -16.26 -10.24 -14.87
N ARG A 117 -16.71 -9.38 -15.81
CA ARG A 117 -15.90 -8.26 -16.29
C ARG A 117 -15.57 -7.28 -15.16
N HIS A 118 -16.48 -7.07 -14.22
CA HIS A 118 -16.21 -6.24 -13.04
C HIS A 118 -15.19 -6.88 -12.10
N ILE A 119 -15.26 -8.18 -11.86
CA ILE A 119 -14.24 -8.91 -11.10
C ILE A 119 -12.88 -8.83 -11.80
N ALA A 120 -12.85 -9.00 -13.13
CA ALA A 120 -11.63 -8.84 -13.92
C ALA A 120 -11.04 -7.43 -13.79
N TRP A 121 -11.89 -6.38 -13.81
CA TRP A 121 -11.47 -5.00 -13.58
C TRP A 121 -10.82 -4.81 -12.19
N LEU A 122 -11.42 -5.36 -11.13
CA LEU A 122 -10.88 -5.27 -9.76
C LEU A 122 -9.45 -5.82 -9.67
N TYR A 123 -9.24 -7.01 -10.23
CA TYR A 123 -7.93 -7.66 -10.24
C TYR A 123 -6.94 -6.93 -11.15
N GLN A 124 -7.38 -6.44 -12.31
CA GLN A 124 -6.55 -5.64 -13.21
C GLN A 124 -6.09 -4.34 -12.55
N LEU A 125 -6.99 -3.64 -11.84
CA LEU A 125 -6.66 -2.42 -11.11
C LEU A 125 -5.63 -2.68 -10.01
N ARG A 126 -5.82 -3.77 -9.23
CA ARG A 126 -4.84 -4.19 -8.24
C ARG A 126 -3.46 -4.43 -8.85
N GLU A 127 -3.39 -5.18 -9.95
CA GLU A 127 -2.11 -5.45 -10.63
C GLU A 127 -1.46 -4.17 -11.12
N GLN A 128 -2.23 -3.25 -11.71
CA GLN A 128 -1.74 -1.95 -12.14
C GLN A 128 -1.14 -1.14 -10.98
N LEU A 129 -1.76 -1.16 -9.80
CA LEU A 129 -1.28 -0.45 -8.62
C LEU A 129 -0.07 -1.12 -7.96
N LEU A 130 0.16 -2.41 -8.20
CA LEU A 130 1.34 -3.14 -7.71
C LEU A 130 2.60 -2.91 -8.57
N ILE A 131 2.45 -2.39 -9.79
CA ILE A 131 3.61 -2.08 -10.65
C ILE A 131 4.45 -1.00 -9.97
N PRO A 132 5.73 -1.26 -9.62
CA PRO A 132 6.55 -0.29 -8.93
C PRO A 132 6.87 0.92 -9.81
N THR A 133 6.86 2.11 -9.22
CA THR A 133 7.32 3.35 -9.86
C THR A 133 8.76 3.67 -9.46
N GLU A 134 9.47 4.52 -10.21
CA GLU A 134 10.89 4.84 -9.97
C GLU A 134 11.18 5.36 -8.55
N TRP A 135 10.17 5.95 -7.91
CA TRP A 135 10.30 6.63 -6.64
C TRP A 135 9.97 5.73 -5.44
N GLU A 136 9.42 4.54 -5.67
CA GLU A 136 9.03 3.58 -4.65
C GLU A 136 10.25 2.87 -4.03
N HIS A 137 10.04 2.29 -2.85
CA HIS A 137 11.11 1.60 -2.12
C HIS A 137 11.55 0.34 -2.86
N ILE A 138 10.63 -0.21 -3.67
CA ILE A 138 10.85 -1.34 -4.56
C ILE A 138 11.48 -0.81 -5.87
N LYS A 139 12.80 -0.65 -5.91
CA LYS A 139 13.52 -0.37 -7.17
C LYS A 139 13.30 -1.48 -8.20
N VAL A 140 13.01 -1.10 -9.44
CA VAL A 140 13.19 -1.97 -10.62
C VAL A 140 14.68 -1.95 -10.93
N GLU A 141 15.42 -3.01 -10.56
CA GLU A 141 16.73 -3.23 -11.20
C GLU A 141 16.43 -3.68 -12.63
N GLU A 142 16.79 -2.85 -13.60
CA GLU A 142 16.57 -3.09 -15.05
C GLU A 142 17.32 -4.33 -15.57
N ASP A 143 18.24 -4.90 -14.80
CA ASP A 143 19.02 -6.05 -15.21
C ASP A 143 18.57 -7.36 -14.54
N GLN A 144 18.04 -8.24 -15.39
CA GLN A 144 17.86 -9.67 -15.25
C GLN A 144 16.50 -10.17 -14.70
N LEU A 145 15.77 -10.77 -15.64
CA LEU A 145 14.75 -11.83 -15.51
C LEU A 145 15.06 -12.97 -14.51
N LYS A 146 16.19 -12.94 -13.78
CA LYS A 146 16.57 -13.91 -12.73
C LYS A 146 16.34 -13.40 -11.30
N ASN A 147 16.16 -12.10 -11.07
CA ASN A 147 16.02 -11.53 -9.71
C ASN A 147 14.56 -11.18 -9.32
N VAL A 148 13.60 -11.34 -10.23
CA VAL A 148 12.17 -11.34 -9.88
C VAL A 148 11.86 -12.41 -8.81
N ASP A 149 12.64 -13.50 -8.80
CA ASP A 149 12.57 -14.56 -7.80
C ASP A 149 13.05 -14.15 -6.39
N GLN A 150 13.90 -13.13 -6.26
CA GLN A 150 14.43 -12.70 -4.95
C GLN A 150 13.44 -11.84 -4.15
N LYS A 151 12.62 -11.02 -4.82
CA LYS A 151 11.51 -10.28 -4.17
C LYS A 151 10.30 -11.19 -3.95
N ARG A 152 9.99 -12.13 -4.85
CA ARG A 152 9.08 -13.29 -4.62
C ARG A 152 9.45 -14.05 -3.36
N ASN A 153 10.74 -14.29 -3.15
CA ASN A 153 11.25 -14.96 -1.95
C ASN A 153 10.97 -14.20 -0.64
N ARG A 154 10.64 -12.89 -0.62
CA ARG A 154 10.24 -12.20 0.62
C ARG A 154 8.78 -12.45 1.00
N LEU A 155 7.87 -12.45 0.03
CA LEU A 155 6.45 -12.81 0.22
C LEU A 155 6.29 -14.31 0.51
N ILE A 156 7.05 -15.15 -0.20
CA ILE A 156 7.11 -16.61 0.00
C ILE A 156 7.77 -16.96 1.35
N LYS A 157 8.86 -16.29 1.77
CA LYS A 157 9.46 -16.48 3.12
C LYS A 157 8.52 -16.06 4.26
N ALA A 158 7.58 -15.15 4.01
CA ALA A 158 6.58 -14.75 4.99
C ALA A 158 5.35 -15.69 5.06
N GLY A 159 5.33 -16.77 4.25
CA GLY A 159 4.30 -17.82 4.28
C GLY A 159 3.08 -17.55 3.40
N PHE A 160 3.17 -16.59 2.48
CA PHE A 160 2.09 -16.29 1.54
C PHE A 160 2.25 -17.13 0.26
N PRO A 161 1.17 -17.78 -0.22
CA PRO A 161 1.16 -18.34 -1.57
C PRO A 161 1.47 -17.24 -2.57
N ASP A 162 2.19 -17.60 -3.62
CA ASP A 162 2.51 -16.70 -4.73
C ASP A 162 1.21 -16.33 -5.48
N TYR A 163 0.51 -15.30 -5.01
CA TYR A 163 -0.56 -14.64 -5.75
C TYR A 163 0.02 -13.54 -6.67
N GLY A 164 1.31 -13.66 -7.00
CA GLY A 164 2.04 -12.74 -7.86
C GLY A 164 1.64 -12.95 -9.31
N ARG A 165 0.93 -11.96 -9.85
CA ARG A 165 0.39 -11.90 -11.20
C ARG A 165 -0.67 -12.95 -11.48
N THR A 166 -1.88 -12.47 -11.73
CA THR A 166 -2.95 -13.31 -12.24
C THR A 166 -3.30 -13.00 -13.68
N PRO A 167 -2.50 -13.51 -14.64
CA PRO A 167 -3.09 -14.04 -15.86
C PRO A 167 -4.20 -15.06 -15.52
N ILE A 168 -4.06 -15.76 -14.38
CA ILE A 168 -4.97 -16.81 -13.91
C ILE A 168 -6.40 -16.29 -13.59
N PHE A 169 -6.57 -15.06 -13.07
CA PHE A 169 -7.90 -14.52 -12.80
C PHE A 169 -8.54 -13.89 -14.04
N LEU A 170 -7.78 -13.22 -14.90
CA LEU A 170 -8.35 -12.67 -16.15
C LEU A 170 -8.91 -13.79 -17.02
N ASN A 171 -8.16 -14.89 -17.20
CA ASN A 171 -8.61 -16.05 -17.97
C ASN A 171 -9.77 -16.83 -17.29
N LYS A 172 -10.05 -16.58 -16.01
CA LYS A 172 -11.21 -17.16 -15.31
C LYS A 172 -12.51 -16.41 -15.62
N TYR A 173 -12.42 -15.09 -15.85
CA TYR A 173 -13.58 -14.20 -15.92
C TYR A 173 -13.80 -13.54 -17.29
N LEU A 174 -12.76 -13.44 -18.10
CA LEU A 174 -12.82 -12.93 -19.47
C LEU A 174 -12.63 -14.08 -20.46
N SER A 175 -13.17 -13.91 -21.67
CA SER A 175 -12.85 -14.82 -22.78
C SER A 175 -11.37 -14.69 -23.17
N GLU A 176 -10.81 -15.73 -23.79
CA GLU A 176 -9.42 -15.70 -24.28
C GLU A 176 -9.20 -14.54 -25.25
N GLU A 177 -10.18 -14.24 -26.10
CA GLU A 177 -10.15 -13.09 -27.03
C GLU A 177 -10.08 -11.76 -26.29
N GLU A 178 -10.92 -11.55 -25.26
CA GLU A 178 -10.95 -10.30 -24.51
C GLU A 178 -9.70 -10.15 -23.64
N SER A 179 -9.19 -11.24 -23.05
CA SER A 179 -7.95 -11.21 -22.29
C SER A 179 -6.71 -10.96 -23.17
N ALA A 180 -6.71 -11.41 -24.43
CA ALA A 180 -5.61 -11.18 -25.36
C ALA A 180 -5.43 -9.69 -25.69
N LEU A 181 -6.51 -8.90 -25.63
CA LEU A 181 -6.47 -7.45 -25.87
C LEU A 181 -5.71 -6.67 -24.77
N GLN A 182 -5.37 -7.29 -23.64
CA GLN A 182 -4.66 -6.62 -22.56
C GLN A 182 -3.35 -5.95 -23.02
N SER A 183 -2.62 -6.56 -23.96
CA SER A 183 -1.37 -5.99 -24.51
C SER A 183 -1.58 -4.73 -25.34
N ASP A 184 -2.79 -4.55 -25.87
CA ASP A 184 -3.08 -3.51 -26.87
C ASP A 184 -3.51 -2.20 -26.20
N TYR A 185 -3.92 -2.26 -24.93
CA TYR A 185 -4.39 -1.11 -24.17
C TYR A 185 -3.39 -0.68 -23.10
N LYS A 186 -3.01 0.61 -23.13
CA LYS A 186 -2.18 1.23 -22.07
C LYS A 186 -2.83 1.16 -20.68
N ASN A 187 -4.15 1.25 -20.62
CA ASN A 187 -4.92 1.15 -19.39
C ASN A 187 -6.09 0.17 -19.62
N PHE A 188 -5.80 -1.11 -19.45
CA PHE A 188 -6.79 -2.17 -19.65
C PHE A 188 -7.93 -2.11 -18.61
N ALA A 189 -7.67 -1.62 -17.39
CA ALA A 189 -8.72 -1.43 -16.39
C ALA A 189 -9.80 -0.43 -16.88
N THR A 190 -9.38 0.73 -17.43
CA THR A 190 -10.31 1.69 -18.03
C THR A 190 -11.10 1.08 -19.19
N TYR A 191 -10.45 0.26 -20.02
CA TYR A 191 -11.12 -0.46 -21.11
C TYR A 191 -12.23 -1.40 -20.61
N LEU A 192 -11.99 -2.14 -19.52
CA LEU A 192 -12.99 -3.05 -18.97
C LEU A 192 -14.25 -2.31 -18.47
N ILE A 193 -14.11 -1.15 -17.81
CA ILE A 193 -15.27 -0.33 -17.43
C ILE A 193 -16.01 0.18 -18.67
N ALA A 194 -15.27 0.60 -19.72
CA ALA A 194 -15.88 1.07 -20.97
C ALA A 194 -16.71 -0.03 -21.66
N GLN A 195 -16.23 -1.27 -21.61
CA GLN A 195 -16.97 -2.40 -22.16
C GLN A 195 -18.19 -2.77 -21.31
N GLN A 196 -18.13 -2.64 -19.97
CA GLN A 196 -19.33 -2.77 -19.13
C GLN A 196 -20.39 -1.73 -19.47
N SER A 197 -19.99 -0.48 -19.76
CA SER A 197 -20.93 0.58 -20.16
C SER A 197 -21.63 0.23 -21.49
N LYS A 198 -20.92 -0.37 -22.45
CA LYS A 198 -21.54 -0.86 -23.69
C LYS A 198 -22.54 -1.98 -23.42
N ASP A 199 -22.17 -2.96 -22.60
CA ASP A 199 -23.06 -4.07 -22.24
C ASP A 199 -24.34 -3.55 -21.54
N ILE A 200 -24.24 -2.56 -20.65
CA ILE A 200 -25.40 -1.93 -19.99
C ILE A 200 -26.27 -1.17 -21.01
N ASN A 201 -25.68 -0.46 -21.98
CA ASN A 201 -26.42 0.21 -23.03
C ASN A 201 -27.13 -0.77 -23.97
N GLU A 202 -26.53 -1.93 -24.25
CA GLU A 202 -27.18 -3.01 -25.01
C GLU A 202 -28.41 -3.54 -24.27
N LEU A 203 -28.34 -3.78 -22.95
CA LEU A 203 -29.50 -4.18 -22.15
C LEU A 203 -30.66 -3.18 -22.27
N LYS A 204 -30.34 -1.89 -22.30
CA LYS A 204 -31.34 -0.83 -22.47
C LYS A 204 -31.92 -0.81 -23.88
N ASN A 205 -31.12 -1.06 -24.92
CA ASN A 205 -31.60 -1.10 -26.31
C ASN A 205 -32.45 -2.34 -26.60
N MET A 206 -32.29 -3.41 -25.81
CA MET A 206 -33.11 -4.62 -25.86
C MET A 206 -34.35 -4.54 -24.95
N ASP A 207 -34.64 -3.38 -24.36
CA ASP A 207 -35.73 -3.15 -23.42
C ASP A 207 -35.73 -4.11 -22.20
N ILE A 208 -34.56 -4.66 -21.83
CA ILE A 208 -34.38 -5.50 -20.63
C ILE A 208 -34.39 -4.63 -19.37
N ILE A 209 -33.82 -3.43 -19.47
CA ILE A 209 -33.75 -2.47 -18.36
C ILE A 209 -34.35 -1.12 -18.78
N SER A 210 -34.95 -0.43 -17.82
CA SER A 210 -35.48 0.91 -18.06
C SER A 210 -34.35 1.94 -18.26
N GLY A 211 -34.68 3.09 -18.85
CA GLY A 211 -33.74 4.23 -18.91
C GLY A 211 -33.28 4.72 -17.53
N PHE A 212 -34.12 4.56 -16.50
CA PHE A 212 -33.75 4.90 -15.13
C PHE A 212 -32.70 3.92 -14.57
N ASN A 213 -32.90 2.62 -14.78
CA ASN A 213 -31.94 1.58 -14.37
C ASN A 213 -30.59 1.79 -15.08
N HIS A 214 -30.63 2.07 -16.39
CA HIS A 214 -29.43 2.38 -17.18
C HIS A 214 -28.65 3.57 -16.58
N MET A 215 -29.34 4.66 -16.23
CA MET A 215 -28.72 5.83 -15.61
C MET A 215 -28.04 5.48 -14.28
N GLN A 216 -28.72 4.75 -13.39
CA GLN A 216 -28.16 4.36 -12.08
C GLN A 216 -26.93 3.46 -12.21
N LEU A 217 -26.95 2.51 -13.16
CA LEU A 217 -25.79 1.66 -13.45
C LEU A 217 -24.63 2.47 -14.02
N GLN A 218 -24.92 3.39 -14.95
CA GLN A 218 -23.90 4.24 -15.54
C GLN A 218 -23.26 5.16 -14.50
N ASP A 219 -24.04 5.70 -13.55
CA ASP A 219 -23.51 6.46 -12.42
C ASP A 219 -22.58 5.63 -11.55
N CYS A 220 -22.91 4.35 -11.32
CA CYS A 220 -22.04 3.41 -10.63
C CYS A 220 -20.73 3.15 -11.39
N LEU A 221 -20.79 3.00 -12.72
CA LEU A 221 -19.58 2.89 -13.56
C LEU A 221 -18.72 4.15 -13.53
N ASN A 222 -19.34 5.33 -13.54
CA ASN A 222 -18.65 6.61 -13.42
C ASN A 222 -17.92 6.76 -12.07
N GLU A 223 -18.50 6.22 -11.01
CA GLU A 223 -17.85 6.18 -9.69
C GLU A 223 -16.60 5.29 -9.72
N PHE A 224 -16.61 4.15 -10.42
CA PHE A 224 -15.40 3.33 -10.58
C PHE A 224 -14.28 4.05 -11.34
N TYR A 225 -14.60 4.82 -12.39
CA TYR A 225 -13.60 5.68 -13.04
C TYR A 225 -13.02 6.71 -12.08
N THR A 226 -13.86 7.33 -11.26
CA THR A 226 -13.44 8.32 -10.27
C THR A 226 -12.49 7.71 -9.25
N LEU A 227 -12.86 6.57 -8.66
CA LEU A 227 -12.06 5.85 -7.68
C LEU A 227 -10.75 5.31 -8.29
N GLN A 228 -10.79 4.77 -9.50
CA GLN A 228 -9.59 4.35 -10.24
C GLN A 228 -8.64 5.53 -10.46
N GLY A 229 -9.14 6.67 -10.95
CA GLY A 229 -8.33 7.86 -11.17
C GLY A 229 -7.70 8.41 -9.88
N GLN A 230 -8.43 8.36 -8.76
CA GLN A 230 -7.90 8.72 -7.45
C GLN A 230 -6.78 7.76 -6.99
N ALA A 231 -6.95 6.44 -7.15
CA ALA A 231 -5.93 5.46 -6.81
C ALA A 231 -4.67 5.63 -7.70
N GLU A 232 -4.85 5.83 -9.00
CA GLU A 232 -3.75 6.10 -9.92
C GLU A 232 -3.00 7.39 -9.57
N ARG A 233 -3.71 8.44 -9.13
CA ARG A 233 -3.06 9.67 -8.67
C ARG A 233 -2.17 9.40 -7.45
N ILE A 234 -2.69 8.67 -6.46
CA ILE A 234 -1.89 8.27 -5.30
C ILE A 234 -0.67 7.46 -5.74
N LYS A 235 -0.80 6.53 -6.69
CA LYS A 235 0.33 5.73 -7.18
C LYS A 235 1.34 6.52 -7.99
N LYS A 236 0.91 7.49 -8.79
CA LYS A 236 1.79 8.23 -9.72
C LYS A 236 2.50 9.42 -9.07
N PHE A 237 1.84 10.10 -8.14
CA PHE A 237 2.32 11.37 -7.60
C PHE A 237 2.71 11.25 -6.12
N PRO A 238 4.02 11.13 -5.81
CA PRO A 238 4.52 11.13 -4.44
C PRO A 238 4.37 12.47 -3.74
N LEU A 239 4.57 12.50 -2.42
CA LEU A 239 4.75 13.76 -1.70
C LEU A 239 5.93 14.51 -2.34
N PRO A 240 5.92 15.85 -2.38
CA PRO A 240 6.97 16.59 -3.06
C PRO A 240 8.34 16.20 -2.51
N ARG A 241 9.18 15.63 -3.38
CA ARG A 241 10.41 14.93 -2.98
C ARG A 241 11.42 15.78 -2.24
N GLN A 242 11.36 17.10 -2.44
CA GLN A 242 12.15 18.07 -1.70
C GLN A 242 11.86 17.97 -0.19
N PHE A 243 10.59 17.83 0.22
CA PHE A 243 10.24 17.68 1.63
C PHE A 243 10.70 16.34 2.20
N ALA A 244 10.39 15.23 1.51
CA ALA A 244 10.77 13.89 1.97
C ALA A 244 12.29 13.72 2.10
N SER A 245 13.05 14.16 1.09
CA SER A 245 14.52 14.05 1.08
C SER A 245 15.16 14.96 2.12
N THR A 246 14.63 16.17 2.31
CA THR A 246 15.15 17.10 3.31
C THR A 246 14.94 16.59 4.72
N ALA A 247 13.76 16.03 5.02
CA ALA A 247 13.47 15.41 6.32
C ALA A 247 14.44 14.26 6.62
N PHE A 248 14.69 13.38 5.64
CA PHE A 248 15.66 12.30 5.77
C PHE A 248 17.07 12.81 6.07
N VAL A 249 17.56 13.79 5.29
CA VAL A 249 18.91 14.37 5.48
C VAL A 249 19.04 15.03 6.87
N PHE A 250 18.02 15.77 7.31
CA PHE A 250 18.03 16.42 8.63
C PHE A 250 17.99 15.41 9.77
N ASN A 251 17.22 14.33 9.65
CA ASN A 251 17.23 13.25 10.63
C ASN A 251 18.61 12.60 10.73
N VAL A 252 19.25 12.31 9.59
CA VAL A 252 20.63 11.76 9.57
C VAL A 252 21.62 12.71 10.25
N ILE A 253 21.57 14.01 9.94
CA ILE A 253 22.42 15.02 10.58
C ILE A 253 22.17 15.04 12.09
N PHE A 254 20.91 15.06 12.52
CA PHE A 254 20.54 15.06 13.92
C PHE A 254 21.08 13.83 14.67
N ILE A 255 20.86 12.62 14.14
CA ILE A 255 21.36 11.37 14.73
C ILE A 255 22.89 11.36 14.83
N MET A 256 23.59 11.92 13.84
CA MET A 256 25.05 12.02 13.87
C MET A 256 25.56 13.01 14.94
N LEU A 257 24.83 14.11 15.16
CA LEU A 257 25.18 15.13 16.18
C LEU A 257 24.79 14.70 17.61
N LEU A 258 23.78 13.83 17.75
CA LEU A 258 23.22 13.42 19.02
C LEU A 258 24.28 12.94 20.05
N PRO A 259 25.16 11.97 19.74
CA PRO A 259 26.16 11.52 20.71
C PRO A 259 27.22 12.58 21.02
N LEU A 260 27.53 13.48 20.08
CA LEU A 260 28.51 14.57 20.29
C LEU A 260 28.03 15.60 21.31
N GLY A 261 26.72 15.82 21.41
CA GLY A 261 26.12 16.71 22.41
C GLY A 261 25.78 16.01 23.73
N LEU A 262 25.28 14.77 23.67
CA LEU A 262 24.78 14.09 24.87
C LEU A 262 25.92 13.54 25.75
N VAL A 263 27.04 13.11 25.15
CA VAL A 263 28.16 12.53 25.90
C VAL A 263 28.73 13.49 26.96
N SER A 264 28.82 14.78 26.66
CA SER A 264 29.34 15.78 27.61
C SER A 264 28.40 16.08 28.77
N GLU A 265 27.09 15.98 28.56
CA GLU A 265 26.10 16.17 29.63
C GLU A 265 26.15 15.01 30.61
N PHE A 266 26.25 13.78 30.09
CA PHE A 266 26.39 12.60 30.92
C PHE A 266 27.75 12.50 31.61
N ALA A 267 28.83 12.99 30.99
CA ALA A 267 30.15 13.04 31.61
C ALA A 267 30.18 13.86 32.91
N LYS A 268 29.29 14.85 33.07
CA LYS A 268 29.16 15.64 34.31
C LYS A 268 28.74 14.80 35.51
N LEU A 269 28.15 13.62 35.28
CA LEU A 269 27.73 12.68 36.32
C LEU A 269 28.88 11.74 36.77
N GLY A 270 30.06 11.85 36.14
CA GLY A 270 31.23 10.99 36.37
C GLY A 270 31.45 10.00 35.22
N ASP A 271 32.51 9.19 35.34
CA ASP A 271 32.96 8.28 34.27
C ASP A 271 31.91 7.24 33.85
N TRP A 272 31.12 6.75 34.82
CA TRP A 272 30.01 5.82 34.53
C TRP A 272 28.93 6.47 33.66
N GLY A 273 28.76 7.80 33.75
CA GLY A 273 27.81 8.57 32.96
C GLY A 273 28.14 8.52 31.48
N ILE A 274 29.42 8.58 31.11
CA ILE A 274 29.86 8.49 29.71
C ILE A 274 29.36 7.20 29.06
N TRP A 275 29.50 6.07 29.76
CA TRP A 275 29.00 4.77 29.29
C TRP A 275 27.47 4.71 29.27
N ALA A 276 26.81 5.33 30.25
CA ALA A 276 25.36 5.46 30.28
C ALA A 276 24.81 6.32 29.12
N SER A 277 25.60 7.22 28.53
CA SER A 277 25.16 8.03 27.38
C SER A 277 24.83 7.19 26.15
N ILE A 278 25.47 6.02 25.98
CA ILE A 278 25.30 5.13 24.82
C ILE A 278 23.86 4.63 24.70
N PRO A 279 23.27 3.91 25.68
CA PRO A 279 21.90 3.42 25.57
C PRO A 279 20.87 4.55 25.45
N PHE A 280 21.11 5.72 26.04
CA PHE A 280 20.23 6.88 25.89
C PHE A 280 20.27 7.46 24.48
N CYS A 281 21.46 7.64 23.89
CA CYS A 281 21.60 8.09 22.50
C CYS A 281 20.95 7.10 21.53
N ILE A 282 21.18 5.79 21.72
CA ILE A 282 20.59 4.75 20.89
C ILE A 282 19.06 4.82 20.97
N THR A 283 18.51 4.97 22.18
CA THR A 283 17.05 5.05 22.37
C THR A 283 16.45 6.27 21.69
N ILE A 284 17.04 7.46 21.89
CA ILE A 284 16.55 8.70 21.28
C ILE A 284 16.65 8.62 19.75
N GLY A 285 17.81 8.26 19.21
CA GLY A 285 17.96 8.17 17.76
C GLY A 285 17.10 7.06 17.14
N TRP A 286 16.86 5.96 17.85
CA TRP A 286 15.93 4.92 17.41
C TRP A 286 14.50 5.42 17.27
N ILE A 287 14.03 6.29 18.17
CA ILE A 287 12.71 6.92 18.06
C ILE A 287 12.59 7.68 16.75
N TYR A 288 13.57 8.52 16.42
CA TYR A 288 13.58 9.31 15.19
C TYR A 288 13.75 8.46 13.92
N ILE A 289 14.58 7.41 13.96
CA ILE A 289 14.68 6.42 12.88
C ILE A 289 13.32 5.76 12.62
N ILE A 290 12.64 5.29 13.67
CA ILE A 290 11.33 4.64 13.53
C ILE A 290 10.29 5.61 13.01
N MET A 291 10.25 6.84 13.51
CA MET A 291 9.31 7.84 13.02
C MET A 291 9.52 8.12 11.52
N GLU A 292 10.75 8.27 11.08
CA GLU A 292 11.08 8.51 9.67
C GLU A 292 10.71 7.32 8.78
N LEU A 293 11.03 6.09 9.21
CA LEU A 293 10.69 4.87 8.47
C LEU A 293 9.17 4.67 8.39
N VAL A 294 8.45 4.83 9.49
CA VAL A 294 6.98 4.67 9.49
C VAL A 294 6.33 5.67 8.54
N GLY A 295 6.81 6.92 8.50
CA GLY A 295 6.35 7.91 7.55
C GLY A 295 6.62 7.51 6.10
N ASP A 296 7.84 7.09 5.80
CA ASP A 296 8.28 6.68 4.46
C ASP A 296 7.47 5.49 3.92
N TYR A 297 7.32 4.43 4.72
CA TYR A 297 6.53 3.26 4.34
C TYR A 297 5.03 3.57 4.25
N SER A 298 4.49 4.47 5.08
CA SER A 298 3.07 4.85 5.00
C SER A 298 2.74 5.72 3.79
N GLU A 299 3.76 6.35 3.19
CA GLU A 299 3.59 7.13 1.96
C GLU A 299 3.13 6.26 0.77
N ASN A 300 3.42 4.95 0.82
CA ASN A 300 3.24 3.97 -0.24
C ASN A 300 2.16 2.92 0.08
N PRO A 301 0.88 3.18 -0.22
CA PRO A 301 -0.21 2.29 0.21
C PRO A 301 -0.41 1.04 -0.68
N PHE A 302 0.37 0.86 -1.75
CA PHE A 302 0.10 -0.14 -2.82
C PHE A 302 1.34 -0.98 -3.23
N GLU A 303 2.40 -1.04 -2.44
CA GLU A 303 3.60 -1.86 -2.74
C GLU A 303 3.40 -3.36 -2.43
N GLY A 304 2.31 -3.73 -1.75
CA GLY A 304 2.06 -5.09 -1.29
C GLY A 304 2.81 -5.45 -0.01
N LEU A 305 3.22 -4.46 0.77
CA LEU A 305 3.90 -4.63 2.05
C LEU A 305 2.91 -4.80 3.22
N MET A 306 3.46 -5.12 4.39
CA MET A 306 2.67 -5.30 5.60
C MET A 306 1.96 -4.03 6.07
N PHE A 307 2.42 -2.84 5.70
CA PHE A 307 1.82 -1.56 6.08
C PHE A 307 0.72 -1.08 5.12
N ASP A 308 0.61 -1.75 3.98
CA ASP A 308 -0.20 -1.32 2.84
C ASP A 308 -1.65 -1.78 2.95
N ILE A 309 -2.49 -1.23 2.07
CA ILE A 309 -3.87 -1.67 1.91
C ILE A 309 -3.89 -3.13 1.46
N PRO A 310 -4.70 -4.01 2.11
CA PRO A 310 -4.74 -5.42 1.77
C PRO A 310 -5.62 -5.64 0.53
N MET A 311 -5.14 -5.17 -0.62
CA MET A 311 -5.89 -5.14 -1.87
C MET A 311 -6.37 -6.54 -2.27
N LEU A 312 -5.59 -7.60 -2.04
CA LEU A 312 -5.99 -8.95 -2.44
C LEU A 312 -7.18 -9.45 -1.63
N SER A 313 -7.14 -9.27 -0.30
CA SER A 313 -8.26 -9.60 0.58
C SER A 313 -9.52 -8.82 0.24
N ILE A 314 -9.37 -7.53 -0.12
CA ILE A 314 -10.50 -6.70 -0.55
C ILE A 314 -11.07 -7.21 -1.88
N CYS A 315 -10.23 -7.47 -2.89
CA CYS A 315 -10.65 -8.05 -4.16
C CYS A 315 -11.37 -9.39 -3.96
N ARG A 316 -10.83 -10.30 -3.14
CA ARG A 316 -11.46 -11.60 -2.84
C ARG A 316 -12.80 -11.44 -2.14
N THR A 317 -12.93 -10.48 -1.22
CA THR A 317 -14.20 -10.21 -0.55
C THR A 317 -15.27 -9.77 -1.56
N ILE A 318 -14.91 -8.84 -2.45
CA ILE A 318 -15.83 -8.38 -3.51
C ILE A 318 -16.15 -9.51 -4.49
N GLU A 319 -15.16 -10.31 -4.88
CA GLU A 319 -15.34 -11.49 -5.75
C GLU A 319 -16.37 -12.46 -5.15
N ILE A 320 -16.24 -12.82 -3.87
CA ILE A 320 -17.19 -13.71 -3.19
C ILE A 320 -18.59 -13.10 -3.16
N ASP A 321 -18.72 -11.84 -2.75
CA ASP A 321 -20.01 -11.15 -2.66
C ASP A 321 -20.73 -11.14 -4.01
N LEU A 322 -20.00 -10.85 -5.09
CA LEU A 322 -20.56 -10.76 -6.44
C LEU A 322 -20.93 -12.12 -7.03
N LEU A 323 -20.09 -13.14 -6.84
CA LEU A 323 -20.39 -14.51 -7.28
C LEU A 323 -21.62 -15.09 -6.57
N GLN A 324 -21.78 -14.76 -5.28
CA GLN A 324 -22.98 -15.13 -4.53
C GLN A 324 -24.24 -14.47 -5.09
N MET A 325 -24.16 -13.20 -5.48
CA MET A 325 -25.29 -12.47 -6.09
C MET A 325 -25.69 -13.06 -7.46
N THR A 326 -24.73 -13.57 -8.24
CA THR A 326 -24.99 -14.24 -9.54
C THR A 326 -25.35 -15.73 -9.42
N GLY A 327 -25.46 -16.26 -8.20
CA GLY A 327 -25.83 -17.65 -7.95
C GLY A 327 -24.74 -18.67 -8.29
N ASP A 328 -23.47 -18.26 -8.38
CA ASP A 328 -22.36 -19.19 -8.59
C ASP A 328 -22.09 -20.01 -7.31
N THR A 329 -21.86 -21.30 -7.49
CA THR A 329 -21.67 -22.27 -6.39
C THR A 329 -20.20 -22.48 -6.02
N GLU A 330 -19.30 -22.28 -6.98
CA GLU A 330 -17.85 -22.37 -6.79
C GLU A 330 -17.29 -21.03 -6.29
N LEU A 331 -17.40 -20.82 -4.97
CA LEU A 331 -16.86 -19.64 -4.33
C LEU A 331 -15.41 -19.86 -3.89
N PRO A 332 -14.53 -18.88 -4.13
CA PRO A 332 -13.16 -18.96 -3.64
C PRO A 332 -13.09 -18.71 -2.13
N ASP A 333 -12.10 -19.30 -1.46
CA ASP A 333 -11.92 -19.10 -0.01
C ASP A 333 -11.54 -17.64 0.33
N PRO A 334 -12.02 -17.10 1.46
CA PRO A 334 -11.60 -15.78 1.93
C PRO A 334 -10.10 -15.76 2.27
N ILE A 335 -9.43 -14.64 2.00
CA ILE A 335 -8.02 -14.46 2.37
C ILE A 335 -7.93 -14.21 3.88
N ALA A 336 -7.39 -15.17 4.61
CA ALA A 336 -7.13 -15.05 6.04
C ALA A 336 -5.78 -14.35 6.31
N SER A 337 -5.69 -13.66 7.45
CA SER A 337 -4.44 -13.10 7.95
C SER A 337 -3.45 -14.24 8.26
N LYS A 338 -2.23 -14.13 7.74
CA LYS A 338 -1.13 -15.05 8.06
C LYS A 338 -0.04 -14.28 8.82
N ASN A 339 0.40 -14.82 9.95
CA ASN A 339 1.41 -14.18 10.80
C ASN A 339 1.05 -12.75 11.22
N GLY A 340 -0.24 -12.45 11.35
CA GLY A 340 -0.73 -11.13 11.72
C GLY A 340 -0.77 -10.10 10.59
N VAL A 341 -0.51 -10.51 9.35
CA VAL A 341 -0.56 -9.65 8.16
C VAL A 341 -1.61 -10.17 7.18
N LEU A 342 -2.45 -9.24 6.72
CA LEU A 342 -3.43 -9.43 5.67
C LEU A 342 -2.93 -8.75 4.40
N VAL A 343 -3.10 -9.40 3.25
CA VAL A 343 -2.60 -8.96 1.93
C VAL A 343 -3.76 -8.61 1.02
#